data_AF-A0A4P6MLR5-F1
#
_entry.id   AF-A0A4P6MLR5-F1
#
_cell.length_a   1.000
_cell.length_b   1.000
_cell.length_c   1.000
_cell.angle_alpha   90.00
_cell.angle_beta   90.00
_cell.angle_gamma   90.00
#
_symmetry.space_group_name_H-M   'P 1'
#
loop_
_entity.id
_entity.type
_entity.pdbx_description
1 polymer ?
#
loop_
_entity_poly.entity_id
_entity_poly.type
_entity_poly.pdbx_seq_one_letter_code
_entity_poly.pdbx_strand_id
1 'polypeptide(L)' 'MRNKNKPNQSTIFKNYSKDKLIKILAVIFIVIFLTIIAVCIAYIADFLIYKGTQENGLLLTTQQRAHGIFRWFNN' A
#
# COMPACT_ATOMS: atom_id res chain seq x y z
N MET A 1 -18.28 -57.52 -10.50
CA MET A 1 -17.16 -56.69 -9.99
C MET A 1 -17.56 -55.22 -10.14
N ARG A 2 -17.89 -54.52 -9.04
CA ARG A 2 -18.39 -53.13 -9.07
C ARG A 2 -17.22 -52.16 -9.05
N ASN A 3 -17.04 -51.43 -10.16
CA ASN A 3 -15.98 -50.44 -10.36
C ASN A 3 -16.10 -49.31 -9.31
N LYS A 4 -15.00 -49.02 -8.61
CA LYS A 4 -14.93 -47.98 -7.57
C LYS A 4 -14.80 -46.63 -8.27
N ASN A 5 -15.88 -45.84 -8.25
CA ASN A 5 -15.83 -44.41 -8.55
C ASN A 5 -14.77 -43.74 -7.68
N LYS A 6 -13.66 -43.32 -8.30
CA LYS A 6 -12.68 -42.42 -7.68
C LYS A 6 -13.38 -41.10 -7.33
N PRO A 7 -13.19 -40.53 -6.13
CA PRO A 7 -13.70 -39.20 -5.85
C PRO A 7 -13.04 -38.20 -6.80
N ASN A 8 -13.88 -37.52 -7.58
CA ASN A 8 -13.48 -36.49 -8.52
C ASN A 8 -12.84 -35.33 -7.73
N GLN A 9 -11.54 -35.11 -7.95
CA GLN A 9 -10.69 -34.16 -7.21
C GLN A 9 -11.15 -32.69 -7.32
N SER A 10 -12.10 -32.37 -8.21
CA SER A 10 -12.60 -31.02 -8.46
C SER A 10 -13.53 -30.44 -7.38
N THR A 11 -13.87 -31.22 -6.34
CA THR A 11 -14.85 -30.79 -5.31
C THR A 11 -14.23 -30.19 -4.05
N ILE A 12 -12.89 -30.09 -3.95
CA ILE A 12 -12.21 -29.45 -2.80
C ILE A 12 -11.95 -27.96 -3.08
N PHE A 13 -12.90 -27.26 -3.68
CA PHE A 13 -12.97 -25.81 -3.50
C PHE A 13 -13.70 -25.59 -2.19
N LYS A 14 -12.93 -25.49 -1.09
CA LYS A 14 -13.43 -25.03 0.20
C LYS A 14 -14.23 -23.75 -0.06
N ASN A 15 -15.55 -23.82 0.13
CA ASN A 15 -16.43 -22.66 0.15
C ASN A 15 -16.02 -21.79 1.35
N TYR A 16 -14.98 -20.98 1.19
CA TYR A 16 -14.67 -19.93 2.14
C TYR A 16 -15.87 -18.97 2.12
N SER A 17 -16.50 -18.77 3.28
CA SER A 17 -17.58 -17.79 3.39
C SER A 17 -17.05 -16.45 2.89
N LYS A 18 -17.75 -15.84 1.92
CA LYS A 18 -17.35 -14.58 1.28
C LYS A 18 -17.08 -13.49 2.33
N ASP A 19 -17.79 -13.55 3.45
CA ASP A 19 -17.63 -12.65 4.60
C ASP A 19 -16.24 -12.72 5.24
N LYS A 20 -15.61 -13.90 5.25
CA LYS A 20 -14.27 -14.08 5.82
C LYS A 20 -13.21 -13.48 4.91
N LEU A 21 -13.36 -13.61 3.59
CA LEU A 21 -12.45 -13.01 2.61
C LEU A 21 -12.54 -11.48 2.62
N ILE A 22 -13.75 -10.92 2.70
CA ILE A 22 -13.96 -9.47 2.76
C ILE A 22 -13.32 -8.87 4.02
N LYS A 23 -13.47 -9.53 5.18
CA LYS A 23 -12.84 -9.07 6.43
C LYS A 23 -11.31 -9.03 6.34
N ILE A 24 -10.70 -10.07 5.76
CA ILE A 24 -9.24 -10.11 5.57
C ILE A 24 -8.78 -8.99 4.64
N LEU A 25 -9.48 -8.78 3.53
CA LEU A 25 -9.17 -7.71 2.57
C LEU A 25 -9.29 -6.33 3.23
N ALA A 26 -10.32 -6.10 4.04
CA ALA A 26 -10.53 -4.84 4.75
C ALA A 26 -9.38 -4.56 5.74
N VAL A 27 -8.91 -5.56 6.49
CA VAL A 27 -7.78 -5.39 7.42
C VAL A 27 -6.51 -5.02 6.65
N ILE A 28 -6.21 -5.72 5.55
CA ILE A 28 -5.04 -5.42 4.71
C ILE A 28 -5.13 -3.99 4.17
N PHE A 29 -6.31 -3.58 3.67
CA PHE A 29 -6.52 -2.23 3.15
C PHE A 29 -6.29 -1.17 4.22
N ILE A 30 -6.79 -1.38 5.45
CA ILE A 30 -6.58 -0.46 6.58
C ILE A 30 -5.09 -0.32 6.90
N VAL A 31 -4.34 -1.41 6.95
CA VAL A 31 -2.89 -1.36 7.23
C VAL A 31 -2.15 -0.58 6.15
N ILE A 32 -2.45 -0.82 4.87
CA ILE A 32 -1.87 -0.06 3.76
C ILE A 32 -2.24 1.41 3.85
N PHE A 33 -3.51 1.72 4.15
CA PHE A 33 -4.01 3.07 4.30
C PHE A 33 -3.31 3.84 5.43
N LEU A 34 -3.14 3.23 6.60
CA LEU A 34 -2.39 3.82 7.71
C LEU A 34 -0.93 4.08 7.32
N THR A 35 -0.31 3.16 6.59
CA THR A 35 1.07 3.29 6.12
C THR A 35 1.20 4.50 5.17
N ILE A 36 0.27 4.67 4.24
CA ILE A 36 0.24 5.82 3.33
C ILE A 36 0.11 7.13 4.11
N ILE A 37 -0.79 7.19 5.10
CA ILE A 37 -0.95 8.36 5.96
C ILE A 37 0.36 8.69 6.69
N ALA A 38 1.02 7.68 7.29
CA ALA A 38 2.29 7.88 7.99
C ALA A 38 3.36 8.45 7.05
N VAL A 39 3.45 7.93 5.82
CA VAL A 39 4.36 8.45 4.79
C VAL A 39 4.03 9.89 4.44
N CYS A 40 2.75 10.22 4.22
CA CYS A 40 2.33 11.61 3.94
C CYS A 40 2.71 12.57 5.07
N ILE A 41 2.49 12.19 6.33
CA ILE A 41 2.87 13.01 7.49
C ILE A 41 4.39 13.18 7.53
N ALA A 42 5.17 12.13 7.29
CA ALA A 42 6.63 12.21 7.26
C ALA A 42 7.12 13.19 6.17
N TYR A 43 6.55 13.16 4.97
CA TYR A 43 6.86 14.13 3.91
C TYR A 43 6.52 15.57 4.30
N ILE A 44 5.38 15.80 4.94
CA ILE A 44 4.98 17.14 5.40
C ILE A 44 5.91 17.62 6.52
N ALA A 45 6.25 16.75 7.47
CA ALA A 45 7.15 17.07 8.57
C ALA A 45 8.55 17.41 8.04
N ASP A 46 9.10 16.61 7.13
CA ASP A 46 10.38 16.89 6.48
C ASP A 46 10.35 18.21 5.70
N PHE A 47 9.24 18.49 4.99
CA PHE A 47 9.08 19.78 4.33
C PHE A 47 9.08 20.96 5.30
N LEU A 48 8.36 20.85 6.43
CA LEU A 48 8.24 21.92 7.42
C LEU A 48 9.54 22.18 8.19
N ILE A 49 10.26 21.13 8.59
CA ILE A 49 11.52 21.25 9.34
C ILE A 49 12.56 21.97 8.50
N TYR A 50 12.70 21.58 7.24
CA TYR A 50 13.73 22.14 6.36
C TYR A 50 13.21 23.29 5.48
N LYS A 51 11.99 23.79 5.74
CA LYS A 51 11.41 24.91 4.99
C LYS A 51 12.26 26.17 5.16
N GLY A 52 12.69 26.77 4.05
CA GLY A 52 13.52 27.97 4.07
C GLY A 52 15.01 27.72 4.33
N THR A 53 15.41 26.45 4.49
CA THR A 53 16.81 26.05 4.55
C THR A 53 17.31 25.61 3.17
N GLN A 54 18.61 25.77 2.94
CA GLN A 54 19.33 25.22 1.78
C GLN A 54 19.86 23.79 2.06
N GLU A 55 19.36 23.13 3.10
CA GLU A 55 19.79 21.79 3.49
C GLU A 55 18.83 20.73 2.96
N ASN A 56 19.36 19.59 2.53
CA ASN A 56 18.51 18.47 2.12
C ASN A 56 17.84 17.84 3.35
N GLY A 57 16.54 17.59 3.24
CA GLY A 57 15.82 16.82 4.24
C GLY A 57 16.09 15.32 4.08
N LEU A 58 15.56 14.54 5.02
CA LEU A 58 15.69 13.10 5.01
C LEU A 58 14.89 12.46 3.85
N LEU A 59 13.83 13.13 3.41
CA LEU A 59 12.91 12.66 2.37
C LEU A 59 12.89 13.59 1.15
N LEU A 60 13.02 14.90 1.37
CA LEU A 60 12.96 15.91 0.32
C LEU A 60 14.27 16.68 0.19
N THR A 61 14.86 16.63 -1.00
CA THR A 61 15.95 17.54 -1.36
C THR A 61 15.45 18.98 -1.45
N THR A 62 16.38 19.94 -1.35
CA THR A 62 16.09 21.38 -1.51
C THR A 62 15.33 21.69 -2.80
N GLN A 63 15.77 21.09 -3.92
CA GLN A 63 15.13 21.26 -5.23
C GLN A 63 13.70 20.70 -5.25
N GLN A 64 13.46 19.53 -4.64
CA GLN A 64 12.13 18.94 -4.56
C GLN A 64 11.18 19.74 -3.66
N ARG A 65 11.69 20.41 -2.62
CA ARG A 65 10.86 21.34 -1.81
C ARG A 65 10.50 22.61 -2.59
N ALA A 66 11.44 23.15 -3.38
CA ALA A 66 11.22 24.37 -4.15
C ALA A 66 10.30 24.14 -5.37
N HIS A 67 10.37 22.95 -5.98
CA HIS A 67 9.72 22.67 -7.25
C HIS A 67 8.61 21.60 -7.17
N GLY A 68 8.42 20.98 -6.01
CA GLY A 68 7.46 19.91 -5.80
C GLY A 68 8.00 18.53 -6.17
N ILE A 69 7.52 17.51 -5.47
CA ILE A 69 7.96 16.11 -5.56
C ILE A 69 7.50 15.43 -6.86
N PHE A 70 6.45 15.98 -7.50
CA PHE A 70 5.84 15.43 -8.72
C PHE A 70 6.30 16.12 -10.01
N ARG A 71 7.35 16.93 -9.97
CA ARG A 71 7.85 17.67 -11.15
C ARG A 71 8.69 16.78 -12.08
N TRP A 72 8.17 15.61 -12.44
CA TRP A 72 8.78 14.71 -13.42
C TRP A 72 8.41 15.05 -14.87
N PHE A 73 7.43 15.95 -15.10
CA PHE A 73 6.86 16.26 -16.42
C PHE A 73 6.93 17.75 -16.81
N ASN A 74 8.02 18.45 -16.51
CA ASN A 74 8.17 19.82 -17.01
C ASN A 74 9.52 19.99 -17.70
N ASN A 75 9.58 19.43 -18.92
CA ASN A 75 10.62 19.70 -19.91
C ASN A 75 10.34 21.07 -20.56
#